data_AF-A0A2V6YT22-F1
#
_entry.id   AF-A0A2V6YT22-F1
#
_cell.length_a   1.000
_cell.length_b   1.000
_cell.length_c   1.000
_cell.angle_alpha   90.00
_cell.angle_beta   90.00
_cell.angle_gamma   90.00
#
_symmetry.space_group_name_H-M   'P 1'
#
loop_
_entity.id
_entity.type
_entity.pdbx_description
1 polymer ?
#
loop_
_entity_poly.entity_id
_entity_poly.type
_entity_poly.pdbx_seq_one_letter_code
_entity_poly.pdbx_strand_id
1 'polypeptide(L)'
;MEDEMTCPQCSQSLFPEDSVVVASDGRLSHLDCRAPRALTGDERFALICYCFDHAVADCARCGQTYREIDLVTDYLQGRTHLCPGCRADLTESIRAHLYSCAMLPEEVRRRAREAREAARRLVKQSHQLADRSDVLMREAEVTMATSRKKWRQSATKDPDALRLLVRLKLADGRLPHEGIPPTIPGGPGDESTCGACDQIVTEGDLMLKVTTTASARHNAPMVLHADCFQLWNEERRLFKSSPDPGPRHHRTQP
;
A
#
# COMPACT_ATOMS: atom_id res chain seq x y z
N MET A 1 -4.33 -5.03 2.60
CA MET A 1 -3.01 -5.61 2.30
C MET A 1 -2.11 -4.93 3.28
N GLU A 2 -1.71 -5.63 4.33
CA GLU A 2 -0.78 -5.10 5.34
C GLU A 2 0.49 -4.68 4.59
N ASP A 3 0.85 -3.39 4.62
CA ASP A 3 2.13 -2.94 4.09
C ASP A 3 3.19 -3.34 5.12
N GLU A 4 3.46 -4.64 5.17
CA GLU A 4 4.50 -5.20 6.01
C GLU A 4 5.79 -4.51 5.60
N MET A 5 6.43 -3.78 6.52
CA MET A 5 7.63 -3.01 6.23
C MET A 5 8.71 -3.94 5.65
N THR A 6 8.84 -3.92 4.33
CA THR A 6 9.73 -4.78 3.58
C THR A 6 10.99 -4.02 3.16
N CYS A 7 12.09 -4.75 3.11
CA CYS A 7 13.31 -4.24 2.51
C CYS A 7 13.09 -3.99 1.01
N PRO A 8 13.38 -2.79 0.48
CA PRO A 8 13.18 -2.48 -0.93
C PRO A 8 14.09 -3.28 -1.87
N GLN A 9 15.16 -3.90 -1.35
CA GLN A 9 16.14 -4.65 -2.15
C GLN A 9 15.81 -6.14 -2.27
N CYS A 10 15.27 -6.76 -1.22
CA CYS A 10 14.98 -8.20 -1.20
C CYS A 10 13.51 -8.55 -0.95
N SER A 11 12.66 -7.55 -0.72
CA SER A 11 11.22 -7.69 -0.44
C SER A 11 10.89 -8.54 0.79
N GLN A 12 11.86 -8.81 1.67
CA GLN A 12 11.62 -9.50 2.95
C GLN A 12 11.26 -8.50 4.05
N SER A 13 10.45 -8.94 5.02
CA SER A 13 10.07 -8.14 6.19
C SER A 13 11.29 -7.74 7.02
N LEU A 14 11.27 -6.51 7.54
CA LEU A 14 12.29 -5.98 8.43
C LEU A 14 11.95 -6.24 9.89
N PHE A 15 12.83 -6.95 10.60
CA PHE A 15 12.67 -7.23 12.02
C PHE A 15 13.61 -6.38 12.88
N PRO A 16 13.27 -6.12 14.16
CA PRO A 16 14.17 -5.40 15.06
C PRO A 16 15.54 -6.06 15.22
N GLU A 17 15.61 -7.38 15.01
CA GLU A 17 16.85 -8.15 15.08
C GLU A 17 17.66 -8.15 13.78
N ASP A 18 17.20 -7.43 12.78
CA ASP A 18 17.95 -7.28 11.56
C ASP A 18 18.97 -6.15 11.69
N SER A 19 20.11 -6.35 11.05
CA SER A 19 21.09 -5.29 10.82
C SER A 19 20.59 -4.46 9.64
N VAL A 20 20.11 -3.26 9.96
CA VAL A 20 19.48 -2.36 8.99
C VAL A 20 20.30 -1.09 8.78
N VAL A 21 20.11 -0.48 7.62
CA VAL A 21 20.63 0.84 7.26
C VAL A 21 19.49 1.70 6.72
N VAL A 22 19.65 3.01 6.81
CA VAL A 22 18.78 3.96 6.12
C VAL A 22 19.40 4.20 4.74
N ALA A 23 18.71 3.79 3.69
CA ALA A 23 19.13 4.05 2.32
C ALA A 23 19.04 5.54 1.98
N SER A 24 19.61 5.95 0.84
CA SER A 24 19.64 7.36 0.41
C SER A 24 18.25 7.96 0.20
N ASP A 25 17.24 7.13 -0.07
CA ASP A 25 15.84 7.52 -0.20
C ASP A 25 15.11 7.64 1.16
N GLY A 26 15.82 7.46 2.27
CA GLY A 26 15.28 7.52 3.62
C GLY A 26 14.57 6.25 4.09
N ARG A 27 14.50 5.20 3.25
CA ARG A 27 13.85 3.93 3.63
C ARG A 27 14.81 3.02 4.38
N LEU A 28 14.28 2.23 5.30
CA LEU A 28 15.04 1.17 5.97
C LEU A 28 15.27 0.01 4.99
N SER A 29 16.49 -0.52 4.98
CA SER A 29 16.86 -1.73 4.25
C SER A 29 17.77 -2.61 5.10
N HIS A 30 17.82 -3.90 4.80
CA HIS A 30 18.89 -4.76 5.34
C HIS A 30 20.25 -4.19 4.94
N LEU A 31 21.23 -4.29 5.85
CA LEU A 31 22.63 -4.03 5.55
C LEU A 31 23.17 -5.05 4.55
N ASP A 32 22.78 -6.32 4.73
CA ASP A 32 23.01 -7.41 3.81
C ASP A 32 21.72 -8.25 3.69
N CYS A 33 21.09 -8.18 2.52
CA CYS A 33 19.87 -8.93 2.23
C CYS A 33 20.02 -10.45 2.28
N ARG A 34 21.24 -10.97 2.11
CA ARG A 34 21.51 -12.43 2.18
C ARG A 34 21.67 -12.89 3.62
N ALA A 35 22.10 -11.99 4.49
CA ALA A 35 22.29 -12.23 5.91
C ALA A 35 21.67 -11.09 6.75
N PRO A 36 20.33 -11.03 6.86
CA PRO A 36 19.62 -9.97 7.57
C PRO A 36 20.13 -9.70 8.99
N ARG A 37 20.66 -10.74 9.67
CA ARG A 37 21.15 -10.68 11.05
C ARG A 37 22.67 -10.61 11.18
N ALA A 38 23.38 -10.40 10.08
CA ALA A 38 24.84 -10.28 10.05
C ALA A 38 25.35 -9.23 11.05
N LEU A 39 26.61 -9.35 11.47
CA LEU A 39 27.25 -8.32 12.28
C LEU A 39 27.28 -6.98 11.52
N THR A 40 26.98 -5.90 12.23
CA THR A 40 27.10 -4.52 11.73
C THR A 40 28.57 -4.15 11.47
N GLY A 41 28.81 -3.04 10.78
CA GLY A 41 30.18 -2.54 10.53
C GLY A 41 30.99 -2.33 11.82
N ASP A 42 30.38 -1.72 12.84
CA ASP A 42 31.00 -1.48 14.14
C ASP A 42 31.28 -2.81 14.89
N GLU A 43 30.36 -3.78 14.83
CA GLU A 43 30.56 -5.11 15.43
C GLU A 43 31.68 -5.90 14.73
N ARG A 44 31.72 -5.90 13.39
CA ARG A 44 32.77 -6.57 12.62
C ARG A 44 34.14 -5.94 12.88
N PHE A 45 34.20 -4.63 12.96
CA PHE A 45 35.43 -3.91 13.30
C PHE A 45 35.92 -4.30 14.70
N ALA A 46 35.03 -4.33 15.69
CA ALA A 46 35.37 -4.73 17.05
C ALA A 46 35.90 -6.18 17.12
N LEU A 47 35.23 -7.10 16.41
CA LEU A 47 35.63 -8.49 16.31
C LEU A 47 37.04 -8.65 15.76
N ILE A 48 37.34 -8.01 14.63
CA ILE A 48 38.62 -8.14 13.92
C ILE A 48 39.76 -7.47 14.70
N CYS A 49 39.53 -6.28 15.26
CA CYS A 49 40.60 -5.50 15.87
C CYS A 49 40.93 -5.89 17.31
N TYR A 50 39.97 -6.44 18.06
CA TYR A 50 40.13 -6.67 19.51
C TYR A 50 39.88 -8.10 19.96
N CYS A 51 39.06 -8.86 19.24
CA CYS A 51 38.60 -10.18 19.68
C CYS A 51 39.09 -11.33 18.81
N PHE A 52 39.92 -11.06 17.81
CA PHE A 52 40.33 -12.06 16.81
C PHE A 52 41.10 -13.26 17.40
N ASP A 53 41.87 -13.06 18.47
CA ASP A 53 42.79 -14.07 19.01
C ASP A 53 42.29 -14.76 20.30
N HIS A 54 40.98 -14.72 20.58
CA HIS A 54 40.39 -15.48 21.68
C HIS A 54 39.03 -16.06 21.31
N ALA A 55 38.48 -16.90 22.19
CA ALA A 55 37.17 -17.49 21.95
C ALA A 55 36.07 -16.41 21.94
N VAL A 56 35.37 -16.30 20.82
CA VAL A 56 34.33 -15.28 20.56
C VAL A 56 32.94 -15.87 20.43
N ALA A 57 32.85 -17.18 20.17
CA ALA A 57 31.57 -17.84 19.97
C ALA A 57 31.49 -19.12 20.80
N ASP A 58 30.34 -19.34 21.40
CA ASP A 58 29.90 -20.59 21.98
C ASP A 58 28.78 -21.20 21.11
N CYS A 59 28.93 -22.46 20.72
CA CYS A 59 27.92 -23.13 19.93
C CYS A 59 27.03 -23.98 20.84
N ALA A 60 25.81 -23.51 21.12
CA ALA A 60 24.83 -24.22 21.95
C ALA A 60 24.54 -25.67 21.51
N ARG A 61 24.73 -26.00 20.23
CA ARG A 61 24.46 -27.35 19.69
C ARG A 61 25.59 -28.36 19.91
N CYS A 62 26.85 -27.93 19.85
CA CYS A 62 28.01 -28.83 20.04
C CYS A 62 28.77 -28.57 21.35
N GLY A 63 28.41 -27.52 22.09
CA GLY A 63 29.02 -27.11 23.35
C GLY A 63 30.44 -26.58 23.22
N GLN A 64 30.96 -26.43 22.00
CA GLN A 64 32.33 -25.98 21.77
C GLN A 64 32.40 -24.46 21.67
N THR A 65 33.57 -23.93 22.02
CA THR A 65 33.92 -22.52 21.83
C THR A 65 34.89 -22.37 20.67
N TYR A 66 34.80 -21.25 19.97
CA TYR A 66 35.54 -21.00 18.73
C TYR A 66 36.11 -19.59 18.71
N ARG A 67 37.32 -19.45 18.16
CA ARG A 67 37.86 -18.14 17.74
C ARG A 67 37.29 -17.79 16.37
N GLU A 68 37.42 -16.53 15.98
CA GLU A 68 36.91 -16.07 14.68
C GLU A 68 37.49 -16.86 13.51
N ILE A 69 38.81 -17.13 13.53
CA ILE A 69 39.50 -17.90 12.49
C ILE A 69 39.05 -19.35 12.37
N ASP A 70 38.43 -19.89 13.42
CA ASP A 70 38.01 -21.28 13.43
C ASP A 70 36.62 -21.43 12.75
N LEU A 71 35.90 -20.34 12.49
CA LEU A 71 34.52 -20.37 11.98
C LEU A 71 34.44 -20.53 10.46
N VAL A 72 33.39 -21.22 10.02
CA VAL A 72 33.15 -21.50 8.61
C VAL A 72 32.36 -20.36 7.96
N THR A 73 32.72 -20.02 6.73
CA THR A 73 31.97 -19.09 5.87
C THR A 73 31.35 -19.85 4.71
N ASP A 74 30.04 -19.67 4.50
CA ASP A 74 29.32 -20.13 3.31
C ASP A 74 29.16 -18.96 2.32
N TYR A 75 30.05 -18.91 1.34
CA TYR A 75 30.06 -17.88 0.30
C TYR A 75 28.82 -17.94 -0.61
N LEU A 76 28.19 -19.11 -0.77
CA LEU A 76 27.02 -19.27 -1.64
C LEU A 76 25.79 -18.65 -0.99
N GLN A 77 25.59 -18.90 0.31
CA GLN A 77 24.46 -18.37 1.06
C GLN A 77 24.74 -17.01 1.72
N GLY A 78 25.96 -16.50 1.60
CA GLY A 78 26.38 -15.24 2.24
C GLY A 78 26.42 -15.31 3.77
N ARG A 79 26.42 -16.52 4.35
CA ARG A 79 26.42 -16.69 5.80
C ARG A 79 27.86 -16.75 6.30
N THR A 80 28.17 -15.85 7.22
CA THR A 80 29.46 -15.78 7.92
C THR A 80 29.28 -16.32 9.33
N HIS A 81 30.34 -16.87 9.93
CA HIS A 81 30.38 -17.30 11.34
C HIS A 81 29.60 -18.59 11.66
N LEU A 82 29.72 -19.61 10.81
CA LEU A 82 29.09 -20.91 11.04
C LEU A 82 29.96 -21.82 11.90
N CYS A 83 29.34 -22.62 12.76
CA CYS A 83 30.01 -23.66 13.52
C CYS A 83 30.65 -24.72 12.59
N PRO A 84 31.93 -25.08 12.77
CA PRO A 84 32.60 -26.10 11.95
C PRO A 84 31.98 -27.49 12.04
N GLY A 85 31.46 -27.86 13.22
CA GLY A 85 30.89 -29.18 13.45
C GLY A 85 29.46 -29.31 12.96
N CYS A 86 28.58 -28.40 13.38
CA CYS A 86 27.13 -28.53 13.16
C CYS A 86 26.53 -27.49 12.19
N ARG A 87 27.36 -26.56 11.67
CA ARG A 87 26.96 -25.46 10.77
C ARG A 87 25.87 -24.52 11.31
N ALA A 88 25.63 -24.51 12.62
CA ALA A 88 24.79 -23.50 13.25
C ALA A 88 25.39 -22.10 13.05
N ASP A 89 24.55 -21.10 12.81
CA ASP A 89 24.96 -19.69 12.74
C ASP A 89 25.26 -19.18 14.14
N LEU A 90 26.49 -18.71 14.37
CA LEU A 90 26.97 -18.25 15.66
C LEU A 90 27.01 -16.72 15.77
N THR A 91 26.44 -16.00 14.81
CA THR A 91 26.47 -14.53 14.78
C THR A 91 25.92 -13.90 16.07
N GLU A 92 24.85 -14.45 16.64
CA GLU A 92 24.29 -13.93 17.89
C GLU A 92 25.18 -14.23 19.11
N SER A 93 25.85 -15.37 19.13
CA SER A 93 26.82 -15.69 20.20
C SER A 93 28.02 -14.73 20.14
N ILE A 94 28.54 -14.46 18.93
CA ILE A 94 29.59 -13.45 18.73
C ILE A 94 29.14 -12.08 19.19
N ARG A 95 27.91 -11.67 18.84
CA ARG A 95 27.34 -10.39 19.29
C ARG A 95 27.29 -10.30 20.81
N ALA A 96 26.82 -11.36 21.48
CA ALA A 96 26.79 -11.43 22.95
C ALA A 96 28.20 -11.33 23.55
N HIS A 97 29.19 -11.97 22.92
CA HIS A 97 30.60 -11.83 23.30
C HIS A 97 31.07 -10.37 23.17
N LEU A 98 30.86 -9.71 22.03
CA LEU A 98 31.33 -8.32 21.82
C LEU A 98 30.78 -7.36 22.88
N TYR A 99 29.55 -7.57 23.31
CA TYR A 99 28.95 -6.74 24.36
C TYR A 99 29.52 -7.05 25.75
N SER A 100 29.94 -8.28 26.04
CA SER A 100 30.44 -8.67 27.37
C SER A 100 31.97 -8.69 27.49
N CYS A 101 32.71 -8.64 26.37
CA CYS A 101 34.15 -8.88 26.34
C CYS A 101 34.95 -7.83 27.12
N ALA A 102 35.74 -8.25 28.11
CA ALA A 102 36.57 -7.36 28.92
C ALA A 102 37.78 -6.79 28.16
N MET A 103 38.20 -7.43 27.07
CA MET A 103 39.33 -6.99 26.22
C MET A 103 38.94 -5.83 25.29
N LEU A 104 37.66 -5.64 25.04
CA LEU A 104 37.16 -4.60 24.15
C LEU A 104 37.00 -3.29 24.96
N PRO A 105 37.58 -2.15 24.52
CA PRO A 105 37.46 -0.89 25.24
C PRO A 105 36.00 -0.53 25.51
N GLU A 106 35.72 -0.01 26.71
CA GLU A 106 34.36 0.30 27.15
C GLU A 106 33.60 1.17 26.15
N GLU A 107 34.27 2.18 25.61
CA GLU A 107 33.70 3.11 24.65
C GLU A 107 33.27 2.42 23.34
N VAL A 108 34.06 1.45 22.86
CA VAL A 108 33.72 0.69 21.64
C VAL A 108 32.52 -0.21 21.91
N ARG A 109 32.48 -0.89 23.07
CA ARG A 109 31.33 -1.70 23.48
C ARG A 109 30.06 -0.88 23.59
N ARG A 110 30.15 0.27 24.25
CA ARG A 110 29.04 1.21 24.44
C ARG A 110 28.49 1.68 23.11
N ARG A 111 29.35 2.16 22.21
CA ARG A 111 28.95 2.61 20.87
C ARG A 111 28.27 1.51 20.06
N ALA A 112 28.83 0.29 20.03
CA ALA A 112 28.24 -0.83 19.29
C ALA A 112 26.83 -1.19 19.82
N ARG A 113 26.65 -1.21 21.14
CA ARG A 113 25.33 -1.40 21.78
C ARG A 113 24.35 -0.29 21.42
N GLU A 114 24.77 0.96 21.57
CA GLU A 114 23.92 2.13 21.29
C GLU A 114 23.47 2.16 19.83
N ALA A 115 24.37 1.84 18.90
CA ALA A 115 24.05 1.73 17.46
C ALA A 115 23.00 0.65 17.20
N ARG A 116 23.15 -0.53 17.81
CA ARG A 116 22.20 -1.64 17.66
C ARG A 116 20.83 -1.33 18.27
N GLU A 117 20.81 -0.74 19.45
CA GLU A 117 19.57 -0.33 20.10
C GLU A 117 18.87 0.79 19.32
N ALA A 118 19.62 1.73 18.75
CA ALA A 118 19.08 2.76 17.87
C ALA A 118 18.44 2.12 16.63
N ALA A 119 19.10 1.16 15.98
CA ALA A 119 18.54 0.42 14.85
C ALA A 119 17.24 -0.31 15.23
N ARG A 120 17.21 -1.03 16.37
CA ARG A 120 16.00 -1.69 16.91
C ARG A 120 14.85 -0.69 17.11
N ARG A 121 15.15 0.47 17.70
CA ARG A 121 14.16 1.55 17.91
C ARG A 121 13.64 2.09 16.59
N LEU A 122 14.50 2.31 15.60
CA LEU A 122 14.11 2.80 14.28
C LEU A 122 13.18 1.82 13.57
N VAL A 123 13.49 0.52 13.55
CA VAL A 123 12.60 -0.50 12.95
C VAL A 123 11.24 -0.49 13.63
N LYS A 124 11.20 -0.47 14.97
CA LYS A 124 9.95 -0.41 15.74
C LYS A 124 9.15 0.86 15.45
N GLN A 125 9.80 2.02 15.43
CA GLN A 125 9.16 3.30 15.11
C GLN A 125 8.61 3.31 13.69
N SER A 126 9.33 2.72 12.73
CA SER A 126 8.88 2.61 11.35
C SER A 126 7.61 1.77 11.23
N HIS A 127 7.56 0.61 11.90
CA HIS A 127 6.33 -0.20 11.98
C HIS A 127 5.17 0.58 12.57
N GLN A 128 5.39 1.28 13.69
CA GLN A 128 4.34 2.10 14.32
C GLN A 128 3.82 3.23 13.41
N LEU A 129 4.70 3.85 12.62
CA LEU A 129 4.31 4.89 11.66
C LEU A 129 3.51 4.31 10.49
N ALA A 130 3.90 3.13 9.99
CA ALA A 130 3.16 2.42 8.95
C ALA A 130 1.74 2.06 9.43
N ASP A 131 1.62 1.43 10.60
CA ASP A 131 0.33 1.09 11.21
C ASP A 131 -0.57 2.33 11.39
N ARG A 132 0.01 3.44 11.85
CA ARG A 132 -0.72 4.70 12.03
C ARG A 132 -1.18 5.28 10.70
N SER A 133 -0.34 5.22 9.66
CA SER A 133 -0.70 5.67 8.31
C SER A 133 -1.87 4.87 7.77
N ASP A 134 -1.84 3.54 7.92
CA ASP A 134 -2.91 2.64 7.48
C ASP A 134 -4.25 2.94 8.14
N VAL A 135 -4.24 3.19 9.46
CA VAL A 135 -5.45 3.60 10.20
C VAL A 135 -5.98 4.93 9.66
N LEU A 136 -5.12 5.95 9.54
CA LEU A 136 -5.52 7.27 9.05
C LEU A 136 -6.09 7.22 7.63
N MET A 137 -5.52 6.38 6.76
CA MET A 137 -6.03 6.19 5.40
C MET A 137 -7.45 5.61 5.40
N ARG A 138 -7.70 4.57 6.22
CA ARG A 138 -9.05 3.99 6.36
C ARG A 138 -10.05 4.98 6.94
N GLU A 139 -9.63 5.76 7.94
CA GLU A 139 -10.48 6.82 8.52
C GLU A 139 -10.82 7.91 7.49
N ALA A 140 -9.84 8.31 6.67
CA ALA A 140 -10.06 9.26 5.59
C ALA A 140 -11.04 8.72 4.55
N GLU A 141 -10.90 7.45 4.12
CA GLU A 141 -11.84 6.80 3.18
C GLU A 141 -13.27 6.79 3.72
N VAL A 142 -13.46 6.43 4.99
CA VAL A 142 -14.78 6.44 5.64
C VAL A 142 -15.34 7.86 5.71
N THR A 143 -14.51 8.84 6.08
CA THR A 143 -14.90 10.25 6.15
C THR A 143 -15.30 10.81 4.77
N MET A 144 -14.57 10.42 3.72
CA MET A 144 -14.88 10.79 2.34
C MET A 144 -16.17 10.13 1.86
N ALA A 145 -16.38 8.84 2.15
CA ALA A 145 -17.58 8.10 1.78
C ALA A 145 -18.83 8.68 2.46
N THR A 146 -18.74 9.00 3.75
CA THR A 146 -19.85 9.62 4.51
C THR A 146 -20.14 11.03 4.01
N SER A 147 -19.12 11.84 3.73
CA SER A 147 -19.28 13.18 3.14
C SER A 147 -19.95 13.12 1.78
N ARG A 148 -19.52 12.19 0.91
CA ARG A 148 -20.14 11.94 -0.40
C ARG A 148 -21.60 11.52 -0.24
N LYS A 149 -21.93 10.64 0.70
CA LYS A 149 -23.31 10.22 0.97
C LYS A 149 -24.19 11.41 1.42
N LYS A 150 -23.70 12.24 2.36
CA LYS A 150 -24.41 13.44 2.83
C LYS A 150 -24.61 14.45 1.70
N TRP A 151 -23.60 14.67 0.86
CA TRP A 151 -23.72 15.55 -0.30
C TRP A 151 -24.77 15.03 -1.30
N ARG A 152 -24.79 13.72 -1.58
CA ARG A 152 -25.82 13.12 -2.45
C ARG A 152 -27.23 13.28 -1.88
N GLN A 153 -27.41 13.05 -0.58
CA GLN A 153 -28.70 13.19 0.10
C GLN A 153 -29.20 14.65 0.13
N SER A 154 -28.29 15.62 0.26
CA SER A 154 -28.65 17.05 0.18
C SER A 154 -28.93 17.46 -1.26
N ALA A 155 -28.12 17.02 -2.23
CA ALA A 155 -28.32 17.30 -3.65
C ALA A 155 -29.65 16.77 -4.18
N THR A 156 -30.17 15.66 -3.66
CA THR A 156 -31.52 15.19 -4.01
C THR A 156 -32.66 16.08 -3.52
N LYS A 157 -32.41 16.89 -2.49
CA LYS A 157 -33.41 17.81 -1.92
C LYS A 157 -33.31 19.22 -2.51
N ASP A 158 -32.22 19.51 -3.23
CA ASP A 158 -31.97 20.79 -3.87
C ASP A 158 -31.97 20.61 -5.40
N PRO A 159 -32.97 21.14 -6.12
CA PRO A 159 -33.11 20.95 -7.56
C PRO A 159 -31.92 21.49 -8.37
N ASP A 160 -31.25 22.54 -7.92
CA ASP A 160 -30.08 23.10 -8.64
C ASP A 160 -28.84 22.23 -8.46
N ALA A 161 -28.66 21.66 -7.26
CA ALA A 161 -27.60 20.68 -6.99
C ALA A 161 -27.84 19.37 -7.77
N LEU A 162 -29.08 18.90 -7.86
CA LEU A 162 -29.44 17.73 -8.67
C LEU A 162 -29.18 17.97 -10.16
N ARG A 163 -29.50 19.17 -10.66
CA ARG A 163 -29.21 19.58 -12.05
C ARG A 163 -27.71 19.58 -12.35
N LEU A 164 -26.87 20.08 -11.43
CA LEU A 164 -25.41 20.01 -11.57
C LEU A 164 -24.91 18.56 -11.62
N LEU A 165 -25.46 17.69 -10.76
CA LEU A 165 -25.10 16.27 -10.72
C LEU A 165 -25.43 15.56 -12.04
N VAL A 166 -26.61 15.84 -12.61
CA VAL A 166 -27.02 15.34 -13.93
C VAL A 166 -26.04 15.79 -15.01
N ARG A 167 -25.66 17.08 -15.05
CA ARG A 167 -24.67 17.60 -16.02
C ARG A 167 -23.33 16.90 -15.92
N LEU A 168 -22.82 16.70 -14.70
CA LEU A 168 -21.56 16.00 -14.46
C LEU A 168 -21.61 14.55 -14.97
N LYS A 169 -22.71 13.83 -14.69
CA LYS A 169 -22.86 12.45 -15.17
C LYS A 169 -23.05 12.33 -16.68
N LEU A 170 -23.67 13.31 -17.32
CA LEU A 170 -23.72 13.42 -18.79
C LEU A 170 -22.32 13.63 -19.37
N ALA A 171 -21.53 14.53 -18.79
CA ALA A 171 -20.15 14.80 -19.21
C ALA A 171 -19.22 13.58 -19.07
N ASP A 172 -19.36 12.82 -17.98
CA ASP A 172 -18.60 11.60 -17.73
C ASP A 172 -19.10 10.37 -18.52
N GLY A 173 -20.16 10.52 -19.34
CA GLY A 173 -20.77 9.43 -20.10
C GLY A 173 -21.48 8.37 -19.23
N ARG A 174 -21.79 8.67 -17.97
CA ARG A 174 -22.54 7.79 -17.07
C ARG A 174 -24.05 7.88 -17.28
N LEU A 175 -24.51 8.98 -17.86
CA LEU A 175 -25.88 9.15 -18.33
C LEU A 175 -25.89 9.21 -19.87
N PRO A 176 -26.76 8.44 -20.53
CA PRO A 176 -26.92 8.54 -21.97
C PRO A 176 -27.56 9.89 -22.34
N HIS A 177 -27.21 10.41 -23.50
CA HIS A 177 -27.83 11.62 -24.06
C HIS A 177 -28.44 11.38 -25.45
N GLU A 178 -27.94 10.38 -26.18
CA GLU A 178 -28.39 10.00 -27.53
C GLU A 178 -29.09 8.63 -27.56
N GLY A 179 -29.79 8.35 -28.67
CA GLY A 179 -30.46 7.05 -28.90
C GLY A 179 -31.59 6.75 -27.92
N ILE A 180 -32.25 7.79 -27.39
CA ILE A 180 -33.34 7.67 -26.41
C ILE A 180 -34.68 7.50 -27.14
N PRO A 181 -35.48 6.45 -26.85
CA PRO A 181 -36.75 6.23 -27.50
C PRO A 181 -37.79 7.31 -27.16
N PRO A 182 -38.79 7.53 -28.04
CA PRO A 182 -39.81 8.57 -27.84
C PRO A 182 -40.76 8.26 -26.68
N THR A 183 -40.96 6.98 -26.38
CA THR A 183 -41.82 6.52 -25.29
C THR A 183 -40.97 5.84 -24.23
N ILE A 184 -41.05 6.35 -22.99
CA ILE A 184 -40.32 5.82 -21.84
C ILE A 184 -41.33 5.09 -20.94
N PRO A 185 -41.19 3.78 -20.71
CA PRO A 185 -42.08 3.05 -19.82
C PRO A 185 -41.93 3.52 -18.38
N GLY A 186 -43.08 3.69 -17.72
CA GLY A 186 -43.18 4.00 -16.29
C GLY A 186 -43.87 2.90 -15.51
N GLY A 187 -43.51 2.77 -14.23
CA GLY A 187 -44.10 1.81 -13.31
C GLY A 187 -43.70 2.08 -11.85
N PRO A 188 -44.17 1.28 -10.89
CA PRO A 188 -43.72 1.35 -9.51
C PRO A 188 -42.24 0.98 -9.41
N GLY A 189 -41.51 1.58 -8.47
CA GLY A 189 -40.10 1.26 -8.22
C GLY A 189 -39.87 -0.20 -7.83
N ASP A 190 -38.68 -0.69 -8.13
CA ASP A 190 -38.27 -2.09 -7.91
C ASP A 190 -37.00 -2.18 -7.05
N GLU A 191 -36.78 -1.19 -6.18
CA GLU A 191 -35.59 -1.03 -5.35
C GLU A 191 -34.28 -0.83 -6.12
N SER A 192 -34.35 -0.61 -7.44
CA SER A 192 -33.18 -0.27 -8.23
C SER A 192 -32.62 1.11 -7.87
N THR A 193 -31.33 1.30 -8.13
CA THR A 193 -30.65 2.59 -7.90
C THR A 193 -30.89 3.55 -9.06
N CYS A 194 -31.44 4.74 -8.77
CA CYS A 194 -31.65 5.81 -9.74
C CYS A 194 -30.34 6.27 -10.38
N GLY A 195 -30.24 6.17 -11.71
CA GLY A 195 -29.05 6.54 -12.49
C GLY A 195 -28.69 8.02 -12.43
N ALA A 196 -29.63 8.91 -12.07
CA ALA A 196 -29.37 10.32 -11.85
C ALA A 196 -28.88 10.57 -10.44
N CYS A 197 -29.68 10.34 -9.40
CA CYS A 197 -29.32 10.75 -8.03
C CYS A 197 -28.60 9.69 -7.17
N ASP A 198 -28.45 8.47 -7.66
CA ASP A 198 -27.90 7.31 -6.94
C ASP A 198 -28.66 6.95 -5.64
N GLN A 199 -29.93 7.35 -5.50
CA GLN A 199 -30.83 6.86 -4.43
C GLN A 199 -31.69 5.69 -4.93
N ILE A 200 -32.17 4.88 -4.00
CA ILE A 200 -33.09 3.78 -4.29
C ILE A 200 -34.43 4.32 -4.76
N VAL A 201 -34.98 3.74 -5.82
CA VAL A 201 -36.35 3.98 -6.28
C VAL A 201 -37.25 2.98 -5.57
N THR A 202 -37.98 3.45 -4.56
CA THR A 202 -38.83 2.58 -3.72
C THR A 202 -40.13 2.22 -4.43
N GLU A 203 -40.83 1.19 -3.98
CA GLU A 203 -42.11 0.75 -4.59
C GLU A 203 -43.18 1.86 -4.63
N GLY A 204 -43.12 2.83 -3.72
CA GLY A 204 -44.00 3.99 -3.69
C GLY A 204 -43.63 5.11 -4.68
N ASP A 205 -42.45 5.04 -5.29
CA ASP A 205 -41.98 6.04 -6.25
C ASP A 205 -42.37 5.66 -7.69
N LEU A 206 -42.69 6.67 -8.51
CA LEU A 206 -42.82 6.48 -9.95
C LEU A 206 -41.43 6.34 -10.58
N MET A 207 -41.14 5.15 -11.09
CA MET A 207 -39.90 4.80 -11.79
C MET A 207 -40.07 4.93 -13.30
N LEU A 208 -39.06 5.49 -13.98
CA LEU A 208 -38.94 5.52 -15.43
C LEU A 208 -37.72 4.72 -15.87
N LYS A 209 -37.92 3.78 -16.82
CA LYS A 209 -36.88 2.90 -17.36
C LYS A 209 -36.44 3.37 -18.74
N VAL A 210 -35.23 3.90 -18.83
CA VAL A 210 -34.65 4.40 -20.09
C VAL A 210 -33.71 3.34 -20.67
N THR A 211 -34.03 2.85 -21.85
CA THR A 211 -33.14 2.04 -22.68
C THR A 211 -32.53 2.92 -23.77
N THR A 212 -31.26 2.69 -24.12
CA THR A 212 -30.59 3.41 -25.23
C THR A 212 -30.12 2.41 -26.27
N THR A 213 -30.24 2.79 -27.54
CA THR A 213 -29.76 2.01 -28.69
C THR A 213 -28.37 2.43 -29.16
N ALA A 214 -27.79 3.49 -28.58
CA ALA A 214 -26.61 4.17 -29.13
C ALA A 214 -25.24 3.62 -28.66
N SER A 215 -25.17 2.69 -27.70
CA SER A 215 -23.86 2.20 -27.25
C SER A 215 -23.86 0.84 -26.52
N ALA A 216 -22.90 -0.02 -26.86
CA ALA A 216 -22.67 -1.32 -26.22
C ALA A 216 -22.34 -1.24 -24.71
N ARG A 217 -21.96 -0.05 -24.20
CA ARG A 217 -21.73 0.21 -22.76
C ARG A 217 -23.01 0.42 -21.95
N HIS A 218 -24.15 0.69 -22.59
CA HIS A 218 -25.44 1.00 -21.93
C HIS A 218 -26.57 0.06 -22.37
N ASN A 219 -26.25 -1.22 -22.61
CA ASN A 219 -27.28 -2.22 -22.93
C ASN A 219 -28.23 -2.51 -21.75
N ALA A 220 -27.83 -2.14 -20.52
CA ALA A 220 -28.70 -2.25 -19.35
C ALA A 220 -29.64 -1.02 -19.26
N PRO A 221 -30.95 -1.22 -19.06
CA PRO A 221 -31.88 -0.12 -18.84
C PRO A 221 -31.45 0.69 -17.60
N MET A 222 -31.30 2.00 -17.75
CA MET A 222 -31.12 2.89 -16.60
C MET A 222 -32.48 3.21 -15.99
N VAL A 223 -32.56 3.23 -14.66
CA VAL A 223 -33.79 3.60 -13.94
C VAL A 223 -33.67 5.02 -13.40
N LEU A 224 -34.75 5.78 -13.36
CA LEU A 224 -34.80 7.12 -12.79
C LEU A 224 -36.09 7.33 -11.99
N HIS A 225 -36.03 8.12 -10.91
CA HIS A 225 -37.23 8.74 -10.35
C HIS A 225 -37.86 9.67 -11.39
N ALA A 226 -39.18 9.91 -11.30
CA ALA A 226 -39.88 10.83 -12.19
C ALA A 226 -39.26 12.23 -12.26
N ASP A 227 -38.95 12.85 -11.11
CA ASP A 227 -38.35 14.19 -11.06
C ASP A 227 -36.91 14.20 -11.61
N CYS A 228 -36.14 13.15 -11.30
CA CYS A 228 -34.80 12.95 -11.84
C CYS A 228 -34.80 12.80 -13.36
N PHE A 229 -35.80 12.11 -13.91
CA PHE A 229 -35.98 11.97 -15.35
C PHE A 229 -36.29 13.30 -16.01
N GLN A 230 -37.15 14.14 -15.42
CA GLN A 230 -37.46 15.44 -16.03
C GLN A 230 -36.19 16.31 -16.14
N LEU A 231 -35.43 16.43 -15.06
CA LEU A 231 -34.16 17.18 -15.05
C LEU A 231 -33.13 16.60 -16.03
N TRP A 232 -32.96 15.28 -16.06
CA TRP A 232 -32.08 14.64 -17.05
C TRP A 232 -32.56 14.88 -18.48
N ASN A 233 -33.86 14.82 -18.74
CA ASN A 233 -34.42 15.01 -20.07
C ASN A 233 -34.28 16.46 -20.56
N GLU A 234 -34.32 17.44 -19.67
CA GLU A 234 -33.96 18.84 -19.98
C GLU A 234 -32.47 18.97 -20.30
N GLU A 235 -31.62 18.53 -19.38
CA GLU A 235 -30.17 18.70 -19.48
C GLU A 235 -29.57 17.95 -20.66
N ARG A 236 -30.02 16.73 -20.96
CA ARG A 236 -29.52 15.96 -22.11
C ARG A 236 -29.84 16.62 -23.46
N ARG A 237 -30.93 17.40 -23.56
CA ARG A 237 -31.28 18.14 -24.78
C ARG A 237 -30.42 19.38 -24.96
N LEU A 238 -29.95 19.94 -23.86
CA LEU A 238 -29.01 21.07 -23.83
C LEU A 238 -27.55 20.60 -23.94
N PHE A 239 -27.29 19.34 -23.61
CA PHE A 239 -25.97 18.74 -23.64
C PHE A 239 -25.50 18.60 -25.09
N LYS A 240 -24.50 19.39 -25.45
CA LYS A 240 -23.76 19.22 -26.71
C LYS A 240 -22.59 18.30 -26.39
N SER A 241 -22.54 17.13 -27.00
CA SER A 241 -21.32 16.34 -27.05
C SER A 241 -20.21 17.24 -27.58
N SER A 242 -19.10 17.37 -26.84
CA SER A 242 -17.89 17.92 -27.47
C SER A 242 -17.59 17.06 -28.70
N PRO A 243 -17.21 17.66 -29.84
CA PRO A 243 -16.88 16.87 -31.01
C PRO A 243 -15.79 15.88 -30.63
N ASP A 244 -16.08 14.60 -30.90
CA ASP A 244 -15.14 13.50 -30.82
C ASP A 244 -13.79 13.95 -31.42
N PRO A 245 -12.65 13.86 -30.71
CA PRO A 245 -11.37 14.07 -31.34
C PRO A 245 -11.22 12.97 -32.40
N GLY A 246 -11.55 13.32 -33.64
CA GLY A 246 -11.63 12.40 -34.77
C GLY A 246 -10.38 11.52 -34.91
N PRO A 247 -10.49 10.41 -35.67
CA PRO A 247 -9.50 9.35 -35.68
C PRO A 247 -8.13 9.95 -35.96
N ARG A 248 -7.20 9.75 -35.01
CA ARG A 248 -5.79 10.08 -35.20
C ARG A 248 -5.29 9.25 -36.36
N HIS A 249 -5.26 9.84 -37.55
CA HIS A 249 -4.53 9.30 -38.67
C HIS A 249 -3.06 9.23 -38.26
N HIS A 250 -2.61 8.05 -37.89
CA HIS A 250 -1.20 7.72 -37.82
C HIS A 250 -0.62 7.94 -39.22
N ARG A 251 0.04 9.07 -39.38
CA ARG A 251 0.87 9.38 -40.53
C ARG A 251 2.12 8.51 -40.40
N THR A 252 2.09 7.33 -40.99
CA THR A 252 3.32 6.65 -41.41
C THR A 252 3.96 7.52 -42.47
N GLN A 253 5.16 8.04 -42.18
CA GLN A 253 6.06 8.54 -43.21
C GLN A 253 7.31 7.64 -43.25
N PRO A 254 7.86 7.44 -44.46
CA PRO A 254 9.03 6.59 -44.71
C PRO A 254 10.33 7.17 -44.16
#